data_AF-A0A7S3QKQ9-F1
#
_entry.id   AF-A0A7S3QKQ9-F1
#
_cell.length_a   1.000
_cell.length_b   1.000
_cell.length_c   1.000
_cell.angle_alpha   90.00
_cell.angle_beta   90.00
_cell.angle_gamma   90.00
#
_symmetry.space_group_name_H-M   'P 1'
#
loop_
_entity.id
_entity.type
_entity.pdbx_description
1 polymer ?
#
loop_
_entity_poly.entity_id
_entity_poly.type
_entity_poly.pdbx_seq_one_letter_code
_entity_poly.pdbx_strand_id
1 'polypeptide(L)'
;MSVLKHAGKQQVRLGGHLHLHSGLKRTTSAMARASSTSDRDLMKDSSPALSLDNIRSSLIRQEDTIIFNFIERAQFAKNDAVYTPDAVPVPGFDSRGQRYSLLQYVLHETEQLHAKLRRYTSPDEHPFFEVAAPLVLPPITYPPILAPCAEQININDKVMHVYLSEVLPGITTPGDDSNYGSAGVLDVLCLQALSKRIHYGKFVAEAKFRSQTEEYTRLIRAQDADGIMALLTDKAVEKKVVDRVRLKATTFGQDISSVPDTPTSAHTSESHCLLRTEGIWCC
;
A
#
# COMPACT_ATOMS: atom_id res chain seq x y z
N MET A 1 -72.61 33.87 36.96
CA MET A 1 -72.13 35.17 37.46
C MET A 1 -71.29 35.82 36.38
N SER A 2 -71.66 37.05 36.00
CA SER A 2 -70.91 38.13 35.32
C SER A 2 -69.84 37.79 34.26
N VAL A 3 -69.97 38.15 32.97
CA VAL A 3 -70.11 39.50 32.32
C VAL A 3 -68.78 39.91 31.66
N LEU A 4 -68.80 39.95 30.32
CA LEU A 4 -68.26 40.99 29.41
C LEU A 4 -66.72 41.24 29.39
N LYS A 5 -66.05 41.66 28.31
CA LYS A 5 -66.34 41.94 26.89
C LYS A 5 -65.00 42.34 26.23
N HIS A 6 -64.86 42.01 24.93
CA HIS A 6 -64.43 42.85 23.78
C HIS A 6 -63.18 43.74 23.90
N ALA A 7 -62.46 44.13 22.85
CA ALA A 7 -62.36 43.91 21.40
C ALA A 7 -61.09 44.72 21.00
N GLY A 8 -60.37 44.42 19.93
CA GLY A 8 -60.79 44.87 18.61
C GLY A 8 -59.68 44.75 17.56
N LYS A 9 -60.15 44.43 16.36
CA LYS A 9 -59.46 44.45 15.06
C LYS A 9 -59.03 45.89 14.72
N GLN A 10 -58.04 46.10 13.85
CA GLN A 10 -58.27 46.36 12.41
C GLN A 10 -56.98 46.60 11.60
N GLN A 11 -57.05 46.06 10.40
CA GLN A 11 -56.25 46.13 9.18
C GLN A 11 -56.23 47.53 8.56
N VAL A 12 -55.22 47.92 7.76
CA VAL A 12 -55.35 48.68 6.49
C VAL A 12 -54.01 48.69 5.69
N ARG A 13 -54.15 48.45 4.37
CA ARG A 13 -53.19 48.55 3.25
C ARG A 13 -52.81 49.99 2.90
N LEU A 14 -51.70 50.16 2.14
CA LEU A 14 -51.48 51.04 0.94
C LEU A 14 -49.95 51.27 0.87
N GLY A 15 -49.19 50.99 -0.19
CA GLY A 15 -49.39 51.32 -1.61
C GLY A 15 -48.63 52.61 -1.93
N GLY A 16 -47.47 52.55 -2.59
CA GLY A 16 -46.72 53.74 -3.04
C GLY A 16 -45.39 53.40 -3.72
N HIS A 17 -45.14 54.01 -4.87
CA HIS A 17 -44.24 53.58 -5.96
C HIS A 17 -43.17 54.68 -6.23
N LEU A 18 -42.13 54.34 -7.04
CA LEU A 18 -41.19 55.21 -7.81
C LEU A 18 -39.91 55.72 -7.06
N HIS A 19 -38.71 55.22 -7.39
CA HIS A 19 -37.77 55.54 -8.51
C HIS A 19 -36.83 56.74 -8.23
N LEU A 20 -35.50 56.51 -8.21
CA LEU A 20 -34.47 57.09 -9.12
C LEU A 20 -33.01 57.01 -8.57
N HIS A 21 -32.15 56.38 -9.38
CA HIS A 21 -30.78 56.76 -9.83
C HIS A 21 -29.60 57.16 -8.90
N SER A 22 -28.48 56.47 -9.14
CA SER A 22 -27.06 56.92 -9.36
C SER A 22 -26.08 55.96 -8.63
N GLY A 23 -25.13 55.25 -9.26
CA GLY A 23 -23.97 55.70 -10.04
C GLY A 23 -22.92 56.31 -9.08
N LEU A 24 -21.63 55.95 -8.98
CA LEU A 24 -20.69 55.15 -9.75
C LEU A 24 -19.31 55.23 -9.01
N LYS A 25 -18.45 54.21 -9.19
CA LYS A 25 -16.94 54.19 -9.12
C LYS A 25 -16.15 54.05 -7.79
N ARG A 26 -15.51 52.85 -7.72
CA ARG A 26 -14.10 52.47 -7.41
C ARG A 26 -13.07 53.53 -6.96
N THR A 27 -12.27 53.13 -5.96
CA THR A 27 -10.80 53.31 -5.79
C THR A 27 -10.30 52.18 -4.84
N THR A 28 -9.58 51.13 -5.25
CA THR A 28 -8.11 50.95 -5.44
C THR A 28 -7.17 51.52 -4.36
N SER A 29 -6.51 50.65 -3.60
CA SER A 29 -5.04 50.63 -3.33
C SER A 29 -4.71 49.46 -2.36
N ALA A 30 -4.00 48.41 -2.81
CA ALA A 30 -2.57 48.10 -2.53
C ALA A 30 -2.33 47.63 -1.06
N MET A 31 -1.63 46.55 -0.73
CA MET A 31 -0.48 45.88 -1.32
C MET A 31 -0.42 44.42 -0.83
N ALA A 32 -0.08 43.48 -1.71
CA ALA A 32 0.79 42.35 -1.40
C ALA A 32 1.34 41.81 -2.72
N ARG A 33 2.30 42.56 -3.28
CA ARG A 33 3.14 42.10 -4.38
C ARG A 33 4.33 41.39 -3.73
N ALA A 34 4.32 40.07 -3.74
CA ALA A 34 5.51 39.27 -3.56
C ALA A 34 5.76 38.51 -4.87
N SER A 35 6.82 38.97 -5.57
CA SER A 35 7.71 38.22 -6.48
C SER A 35 7.07 37.24 -7.47
N SER A 36 6.90 37.62 -8.74
CA SER A 36 7.80 37.22 -9.84
C SER A 36 8.42 35.82 -9.70
N THR A 37 7.92 34.90 -10.53
CA THR A 37 8.65 33.83 -11.23
C THR A 37 9.97 33.40 -10.59
N SER A 38 9.89 32.38 -9.74
CA SER A 38 10.95 31.38 -9.63
C SER A 38 10.37 30.07 -10.15
N ASP A 39 11.19 29.32 -10.88
CA ASP A 39 10.89 27.96 -11.30
C ASP A 39 10.14 27.20 -10.21
N ARG A 40 9.07 26.48 -10.58
CA ARG A 40 8.60 25.37 -9.76
C ARG A 40 9.76 24.39 -9.73
N ASP A 41 10.63 24.55 -8.74
CA ASP A 41 11.78 23.69 -8.52
C ASP A 41 11.20 22.31 -8.20
N LEU A 42 11.03 21.50 -9.25
CA LEU A 42 10.56 20.13 -9.18
C LEU A 42 11.58 19.43 -8.29
N MET A 43 11.21 19.20 -7.04
CA MET A 43 12.08 18.50 -6.10
C MET A 43 12.48 17.18 -6.75
N LYS A 44 13.78 17.03 -7.01
CA LYS A 44 14.34 15.87 -7.68
C LYS A 44 14.71 14.84 -6.63
N ASP A 45 14.23 13.60 -6.81
CA ASP A 45 14.72 12.52 -5.98
C ASP A 45 16.22 12.31 -6.26
N SER A 46 17.03 12.51 -5.22
CA SER A 46 18.49 12.37 -5.26
C SER A 46 18.94 11.03 -4.69
N SER A 47 18.01 10.13 -4.37
CA SER A 47 18.35 8.78 -3.93
C SER A 47 19.11 8.04 -5.04
N PRO A 48 20.24 7.36 -4.73
CA PRO A 48 21.00 6.64 -5.72
C PRO A 48 20.26 5.35 -6.09
N ALA A 49 19.18 5.45 -6.85
CA ALA A 49 18.22 4.36 -7.06
C ALA A 49 18.75 3.20 -7.93
N LEU A 50 19.99 3.27 -8.45
CA LEU A 50 20.36 2.50 -9.64
C LEU A 50 21.75 1.85 -9.71
N SER A 51 22.51 1.77 -8.62
CA SER A 51 23.62 0.80 -8.61
C SER A 51 23.08 -0.61 -8.35
N LEU A 52 23.70 -1.64 -8.93
CA LEU A 52 23.37 -3.04 -8.62
C LEU A 52 23.45 -3.30 -7.10
N ASP A 53 24.38 -2.65 -6.41
CA ASP A 53 24.54 -2.75 -4.96
C ASP A 53 23.36 -2.13 -4.21
N ASN A 54 22.80 -1.03 -4.71
CA ASN A 54 21.62 -0.38 -4.13
C ASN A 54 20.36 -1.19 -4.39
N ILE A 55 20.21 -1.79 -5.59
CA ILE A 55 19.13 -2.74 -5.89
C ILE A 55 19.21 -3.92 -4.93
N ARG A 56 20.39 -4.54 -4.78
CA ARG A 56 20.59 -5.69 -3.87
C ARG A 56 20.25 -5.33 -2.43
N SER A 57 20.71 -4.18 -1.94
CA SER A 57 20.44 -3.72 -0.57
C SER A 57 18.95 -3.44 -0.35
N SER A 58 18.28 -2.83 -1.35
CA SER A 58 16.83 -2.60 -1.34
C SER A 58 16.05 -3.92 -1.28
N LEU A 59 16.43 -4.91 -2.11
CA LEU A 59 15.81 -6.23 -2.12
C LEU A 59 15.95 -6.97 -0.79
N ILE A 60 17.09 -6.87 -0.12
CA ILE A 60 17.31 -7.47 1.20
C ILE A 60 16.39 -6.81 2.25
N ARG A 61 16.27 -5.48 2.24
CA ARG A 61 15.38 -4.77 3.16
C ARG A 61 13.91 -5.11 2.93
N GLN A 62 13.49 -5.18 1.67
CA GLN A 62 12.12 -5.57 1.31
C GLN A 62 11.82 -7.02 1.71
N GLU A 63 12.79 -7.92 1.56
CA GLU A 63 12.71 -9.30 2.07
C GLU A 63 12.50 -9.33 3.59
N ASP A 64 13.27 -8.55 4.35
CA ASP A 64 13.10 -8.48 5.82
C ASP A 64 11.72 -7.94 6.20
N THR A 65 11.24 -6.89 5.53
CA THR A 65 9.88 -6.36 5.76
C THR A 65 8.79 -7.41 5.53
N ILE A 66 8.89 -8.21 4.47
CA ILE A 66 7.93 -9.28 4.20
C ILE A 66 7.96 -10.33 5.32
N ILE A 67 9.16 -10.76 5.73
CA ILE A 67 9.31 -11.78 6.78
C ILE A 67 8.68 -11.28 8.09
N PHE A 68 8.98 -10.05 8.52
CA PHE A 68 8.38 -9.50 9.73
C PHE A 68 6.87 -9.38 9.63
N ASN A 69 6.34 -8.87 8.52
CA ASN A 69 4.89 -8.74 8.34
C ASN A 69 4.19 -10.11 8.39
N PHE A 70 4.82 -11.16 7.83
CA PHE A 70 4.28 -12.52 7.89
C PHE A 70 4.32 -13.10 9.30
N ILE A 71 5.40 -12.87 10.06
CA ILE A 71 5.49 -13.30 11.46
C ILE A 71 4.39 -12.62 12.29
N GLU A 72 4.19 -11.31 12.12
CA GLU A 72 3.12 -10.58 12.82
C GLU A 72 1.73 -11.08 12.41
N ARG A 73 1.49 -11.31 11.10
CA ARG A 73 0.19 -11.83 10.64
C ARG A 73 -0.08 -13.24 11.17
N ALA A 74 0.95 -14.07 11.30
CA ALA A 74 0.84 -15.44 11.79
C ALA A 74 0.42 -15.54 13.27
N GLN A 75 0.51 -14.45 14.04
CA GLN A 75 0.02 -14.42 15.44
C GLN A 75 -1.51 -14.54 15.55
N PHE A 76 -2.23 -14.30 14.46
CA PHE A 76 -3.70 -14.37 14.41
C PHE A 76 -4.17 -15.54 13.54
N ALA A 77 -5.32 -16.09 13.88
CA ALA A 77 -6.02 -17.08 13.07
C ALA A 77 -6.34 -16.53 11.68
N LYS A 78 -6.74 -17.44 10.77
CA LYS A 78 -7.09 -17.07 9.40
C LYS A 78 -8.19 -16.01 9.36
N ASN A 79 -9.21 -16.08 10.23
CA ASN A 79 -10.26 -15.07 10.34
C ASN A 79 -11.01 -14.83 9.01
N ASP A 80 -11.67 -15.86 8.46
CA ASP A 80 -12.33 -15.82 7.14
C ASP A 80 -13.34 -14.67 6.96
N ALA A 81 -13.92 -14.17 8.04
CA ALA A 81 -14.80 -13.00 8.04
C ALA A 81 -14.13 -11.72 7.50
N VAL A 82 -12.80 -11.61 7.59
CA VAL A 82 -12.03 -10.46 7.09
C VAL A 82 -12.11 -10.33 5.57
N TYR A 83 -12.19 -11.47 4.86
CA TYR A 83 -12.11 -11.55 3.40
C TYR A 83 -13.48 -11.78 2.74
N THR A 84 -14.47 -12.14 3.55
CA THR A 84 -15.82 -12.46 3.07
C THR A 84 -16.65 -11.17 2.96
N PRO A 85 -17.20 -10.84 1.77
CA PRO A 85 -18.11 -9.71 1.63
C PRO A 85 -19.30 -9.82 2.60
N ASP A 86 -19.73 -8.68 3.17
CA ASP A 86 -20.84 -8.56 4.13
C ASP A 86 -20.69 -9.32 5.48
N ALA A 87 -19.59 -10.06 5.72
CA ALA A 87 -19.34 -10.70 7.01
C ALA A 87 -19.02 -9.69 8.13
N VAL A 88 -18.34 -8.60 7.79
CA VAL A 88 -18.11 -7.45 8.67
C VAL A 88 -18.74 -6.20 8.03
N PRO A 89 -19.65 -5.50 8.71
CA PRO A 89 -20.34 -4.35 8.13
C PRO A 89 -19.40 -3.14 8.05
N VAL A 90 -18.85 -2.90 6.86
CA VAL A 90 -18.03 -1.71 6.55
C VAL A 90 -18.79 -0.68 5.71
N PRO A 91 -18.47 0.63 5.84
CA PRO A 91 -19.10 1.69 5.07
C PRO A 91 -18.37 1.93 3.73
N GLY A 92 -18.20 0.88 2.92
CA GLY A 92 -17.51 0.96 1.62
C GLY A 92 -18.07 -0.02 0.60
N PHE A 93 -18.18 0.43 -0.65
CA PHE A 93 -18.76 -0.33 -1.75
C PHE A 93 -17.91 -0.19 -3.00
N ASP A 94 -17.90 -1.23 -3.83
CA ASP A 94 -17.27 -1.19 -5.15
C ASP A 94 -18.11 -0.41 -6.18
N SER A 95 -17.59 -0.30 -7.40
CA SER A 95 -18.27 0.39 -8.51
C SER A 95 -19.58 -0.28 -8.95
N ARG A 96 -19.85 -1.52 -8.51
CA ARG A 96 -21.08 -2.28 -8.80
C ARG A 96 -22.09 -2.21 -7.65
N GLY A 97 -21.75 -1.53 -6.56
CA GLY A 97 -22.59 -1.42 -5.36
C GLY A 97 -22.50 -2.64 -4.42
N GLN A 98 -21.54 -3.54 -4.62
CA GLN A 98 -21.27 -4.62 -3.67
C GLN A 98 -20.45 -4.07 -2.50
N ARG A 99 -20.83 -4.43 -1.26
CA ARG A 99 -20.07 -4.03 -0.08
C ARG A 99 -18.70 -4.68 -0.08
N TYR A 100 -17.68 -3.90 0.24
CA TYR A 100 -16.34 -4.41 0.48
C TYR A 100 -16.31 -5.42 1.64
N SER A 101 -15.41 -6.39 1.54
CA SER A 101 -14.90 -7.12 2.71
C SER A 101 -14.11 -6.17 3.63
N LEU A 102 -13.81 -6.59 4.86
CA LEU A 102 -13.00 -5.78 5.77
C LEU A 102 -11.61 -5.49 5.18
N LEU A 103 -10.95 -6.50 4.59
CA LEU A 103 -9.66 -6.32 3.93
C LEU A 103 -9.72 -5.26 2.83
N GLN A 104 -10.70 -5.37 1.92
CA GLN A 104 -10.84 -4.42 0.81
C GLN A 104 -11.08 -3.01 1.32
N TYR A 105 -11.91 -2.84 2.36
CA TYR A 105 -12.17 -1.53 2.96
C TYR A 105 -10.91 -0.93 3.59
N VAL A 106 -10.20 -1.68 4.44
CA VAL A 106 -8.98 -1.17 5.12
C VAL A 106 -7.89 -0.86 4.09
N LEU A 107 -7.71 -1.71 3.08
CA LEU A 107 -6.75 -1.48 2.00
C LEU A 107 -7.11 -0.22 1.23
N HIS A 108 -8.34 -0.10 0.74
CA HIS A 108 -8.81 1.05 -0.02
C HIS A 108 -8.63 2.37 0.75
N GLU A 109 -9.04 2.44 2.02
CA GLU A 109 -8.87 3.65 2.83
C GLU A 109 -7.40 4.00 3.06
N THR A 110 -6.56 2.98 3.25
CA THR A 110 -5.11 3.14 3.40
C THR A 110 -4.48 3.69 2.11
N GLU A 111 -4.86 3.15 0.96
CA GLU A 111 -4.36 3.62 -0.33
C GLU A 111 -4.80 5.07 -0.61
N GLN A 112 -6.05 5.42 -0.29
CA GLN A 112 -6.53 6.78 -0.44
C GLN A 112 -5.76 7.78 0.42
N LEU A 113 -5.38 7.39 1.65
CA LEU A 113 -4.50 8.19 2.50
C LEU A 113 -3.09 8.33 1.89
N HIS A 114 -2.49 7.21 1.47
CA HIS A 114 -1.14 7.20 0.92
C HIS A 114 -1.02 7.94 -0.42
N ALA A 115 -2.07 7.90 -1.25
CA ALA A 115 -2.15 8.63 -2.52
C ALA A 115 -2.04 10.14 -2.30
N LYS A 116 -2.73 10.68 -1.29
CA LYS A 116 -2.64 12.11 -0.90
C LYS A 116 -1.20 12.51 -0.53
N LEU A 117 -0.40 11.56 -0.04
CA LEU A 117 1.00 11.74 0.34
C LEU A 117 2.00 11.40 -0.78
N ARG A 118 1.52 11.27 -2.03
CA ARG A 118 2.32 10.97 -3.24
C ARG A 118 2.93 9.57 -3.32
N ARG A 119 2.51 8.62 -2.47
CA ARG A 119 3.11 7.27 -2.48
C ARG A 119 3.12 6.64 -3.88
N TYR A 120 1.99 6.65 -4.56
CA TYR A 120 1.83 6.05 -5.89
C TYR A 120 2.31 6.92 -7.06
N THR A 121 2.99 8.03 -6.78
CA THR A 121 3.80 8.73 -7.80
C THR A 121 5.19 8.10 -7.93
N SER A 122 5.59 7.28 -6.96
CA SER A 122 6.86 6.56 -6.97
C SER A 122 6.83 5.39 -7.97
N PRO A 123 7.89 5.17 -8.76
CA PRO A 123 7.91 4.11 -9.78
C PRO A 123 7.89 2.68 -9.20
N ASP A 124 8.18 2.52 -7.90
CA ASP A 124 8.22 1.25 -7.17
C ASP A 124 6.98 0.98 -6.30
N GLU A 125 5.96 1.85 -6.32
CA GLU A 125 4.72 1.69 -5.57
C GLU A 125 3.52 1.51 -6.52
N HIS A 126 2.75 0.45 -6.34
CA HIS A 126 1.62 0.10 -7.22
C HIS A 126 0.35 -0.04 -6.37
N PRO A 127 -0.73 0.71 -6.64
CA PRO A 127 -1.95 0.60 -5.87
C PRO A 127 -2.75 -0.65 -6.27
N PHE A 128 -3.53 -1.20 -5.34
CA PHE A 128 -4.49 -2.28 -5.57
C PHE A 128 -5.84 -1.76 -6.09
N PHE A 129 -6.20 -0.53 -5.72
CA PHE A 129 -7.40 0.15 -6.18
C PHE A 129 -7.07 1.38 -7.00
N GLU A 130 -8.00 1.83 -7.83
CA GLU A 130 -7.89 3.15 -8.46
C GLU A 130 -7.95 4.23 -7.38
N VAL A 131 -6.85 4.96 -7.23
CA VAL A 131 -6.74 6.08 -6.29
C VAL A 131 -6.78 7.39 -7.06
N ALA A 132 -7.76 8.23 -6.74
CA ALA A 132 -7.93 9.55 -7.32
C ALA A 132 -8.08 10.57 -6.19
N ALA A 133 -6.96 10.96 -5.59
CA ALA A 133 -6.94 11.92 -4.49
C ALA A 133 -6.05 13.12 -4.83
N PRO A 134 -6.49 14.36 -4.50
CA PRO A 134 -5.64 15.53 -4.66
C PRO A 134 -4.40 15.42 -3.75
N LEU A 135 -3.23 15.69 -4.32
CA LEU A 135 -1.97 15.63 -3.59
C LEU A 135 -1.90 16.75 -2.54
N VAL A 136 -1.54 16.39 -1.31
CA VAL A 136 -1.28 17.35 -0.22
C VAL A 136 0.15 17.89 -0.30
N LEU A 137 1.06 17.11 -0.88
CA LEU A 137 2.47 17.47 -1.05
C LEU A 137 2.74 17.94 -2.50
N PRO A 138 3.66 18.90 -2.73
CA PRO A 138 4.07 19.31 -4.08
C PRO A 138 4.59 18.13 -4.90
N PRO A 139 4.50 18.10 -6.24
CA PRO A 139 5.04 16.97 -7.02
C PRO A 139 6.57 16.85 -6.91
N ILE A 140 7.08 15.62 -7.03
CA ILE A 140 8.52 15.32 -7.19
C ILE A 140 8.74 14.61 -8.52
N THR A 141 9.93 14.79 -9.10
CA THR A 141 10.32 14.11 -10.33
C THR A 141 11.34 13.02 -10.00
N TYR A 142 11.00 11.79 -10.39
CA TYR A 142 11.91 10.66 -10.30
C TYR A 142 12.80 10.57 -11.54
N PRO A 143 14.05 10.12 -11.41
CA PRO A 143 14.89 9.86 -12.57
C PRO A 143 14.23 8.82 -13.51
N PRO A 144 14.24 9.02 -14.84
CA PRO A 144 13.62 8.11 -15.80
C PRO A 144 14.48 6.86 -15.97
N ILE A 145 14.36 5.96 -15.00
CA ILE A 145 15.19 4.76 -14.87
C ILE A 145 14.62 3.61 -15.68
N LEU A 146 13.32 3.40 -15.56
CA LEU A 146 12.60 2.30 -16.17
C LEU A 146 12.15 2.70 -17.58
N ALA A 147 12.04 1.70 -18.46
CA ALA A 147 11.40 1.90 -19.77
C ALA A 147 9.95 2.39 -19.60
N PRO A 148 9.42 3.23 -20.52
CA PRO A 148 8.07 3.80 -20.41
C PRO A 148 6.94 2.76 -20.26
N CYS A 149 7.12 1.54 -20.80
CA CYS A 149 6.14 0.47 -20.64
C CYS A 149 5.95 0.01 -19.18
N ALA A 150 6.90 0.30 -18.29
CA ALA A 150 6.84 -0.07 -16.88
C ALA A 150 5.66 0.55 -16.13
N GLU A 151 5.17 1.72 -16.58
CA GLU A 151 4.00 2.40 -16.01
C GLU A 151 2.70 1.62 -16.20
N GLN A 152 2.62 0.79 -17.25
CA GLN A 152 1.43 0.01 -17.59
C GLN A 152 1.40 -1.36 -16.90
N ILE A 153 2.49 -1.75 -16.25
CA ILE A 153 2.61 -3.07 -15.61
C ILE A 153 2.16 -2.94 -14.15
N ASN A 154 0.96 -3.41 -13.83
CA ASN A 154 0.51 -3.63 -12.47
C ASN A 154 -0.16 -5.01 -12.40
N ILE A 155 0.38 -5.92 -11.59
CA ILE A 155 -0.13 -7.29 -11.43
C ILE A 155 -0.72 -7.53 -10.03
N ASN A 156 -1.11 -6.47 -9.32
CA ASN A 156 -1.63 -6.55 -7.96
C ASN A 156 -2.85 -7.46 -7.80
N ASP A 157 -3.68 -7.62 -8.82
CA ASP A 157 -4.79 -8.59 -8.80
C ASP A 157 -4.28 -10.03 -8.59
N LYS A 158 -3.18 -10.39 -9.27
CA LYS A 158 -2.53 -11.70 -9.10
C LYS A 158 -1.84 -11.81 -7.75
N VAL A 159 -1.20 -10.73 -7.28
CA VAL A 159 -0.54 -10.69 -5.96
C VAL A 159 -1.56 -10.91 -4.84
N MET A 160 -2.69 -10.18 -4.89
CA MET A 160 -3.80 -10.36 -3.95
C MET A 160 -4.35 -11.78 -3.99
N HIS A 161 -4.56 -12.32 -5.18
CA HIS A 161 -5.06 -13.68 -5.34
C HIS A 161 -4.14 -14.72 -4.70
N VAL A 162 -2.85 -14.70 -5.02
CA VAL A 162 -1.85 -15.63 -4.45
C VAL A 162 -1.73 -15.44 -2.95
N TYR A 163 -1.75 -14.19 -2.47
CA TYR A 163 -1.72 -13.92 -1.03
C TYR A 163 -2.88 -14.60 -0.30
N LEU A 164 -4.11 -14.42 -0.78
CA LEU A 164 -5.30 -14.95 -0.10
C LEU A 164 -5.49 -16.46 -0.27
N SER A 165 -5.15 -17.00 -1.44
CA SER A 165 -5.40 -18.41 -1.77
C SER A 165 -4.30 -19.36 -1.32
N GLU A 166 -3.05 -18.89 -1.28
CA GLU A 166 -1.90 -19.74 -0.96
C GLU A 166 -1.20 -19.24 0.31
N VAL A 167 -0.73 -17.99 0.32
CA VAL A 167 0.18 -17.49 1.38
C VAL A 167 -0.48 -17.46 2.74
N LEU A 168 -1.63 -16.81 2.81
CA LEU A 168 -2.36 -16.61 4.05
C LEU A 168 -2.73 -17.94 4.73
N PRO A 169 -3.32 -18.95 4.03
CA PRO A 169 -3.52 -20.28 4.60
C PRO A 169 -2.23 -20.97 5.06
N GLY A 170 -1.10 -20.71 4.40
CA GLY A 170 0.18 -21.32 4.75
C GLY A 170 0.88 -20.69 5.96
N ILE A 171 0.58 -19.44 6.31
CA ILE A 171 1.20 -18.73 7.44
C ILE A 171 0.27 -18.61 8.66
N THR A 172 -1.03 -18.90 8.54
CA THR A 172 -2.00 -18.77 9.63
C THR A 172 -2.57 -20.11 10.06
N THR A 173 -3.04 -20.18 11.30
CA THR A 173 -3.83 -21.33 11.76
C THR A 173 -5.28 -21.21 11.27
N PRO A 174 -5.92 -22.30 10.82
CA PRO A 174 -7.35 -22.27 10.53
C PRO A 174 -8.15 -21.93 11.78
N GLY A 175 -9.16 -21.07 11.64
CA GLY A 175 -10.03 -20.70 12.75
C GLY A 175 -10.38 -19.22 12.75
N ASP A 176 -11.04 -18.83 13.85
CA ASP A 176 -11.50 -17.48 14.11
C ASP A 176 -11.15 -17.11 15.55
N ASP A 177 -10.30 -16.10 15.72
CA ASP A 177 -9.93 -15.55 17.02
C ASP A 177 -10.54 -14.16 17.29
N SER A 178 -11.43 -13.71 16.39
CA SER A 178 -12.13 -12.42 16.43
C SER A 178 -11.26 -11.16 16.33
N ASN A 179 -9.94 -11.27 16.09
CA ASN A 179 -9.05 -10.12 15.91
C ASN A 179 -9.06 -9.60 14.47
N TYR A 180 -10.25 -9.35 13.92
CA TYR A 180 -10.44 -8.98 12.51
C TYR A 180 -9.71 -7.69 12.12
N GLY A 181 -9.71 -6.70 13.02
CA GLY A 181 -9.02 -5.42 12.78
C GLY A 181 -7.52 -5.60 12.67
N SER A 182 -6.91 -6.34 13.61
CA SER A 182 -5.47 -6.63 13.59
C SER A 182 -5.07 -7.42 12.35
N ALA A 183 -5.84 -8.48 12.02
CA ALA A 183 -5.63 -9.28 10.82
C ALA A 183 -5.70 -8.40 9.55
N GLY A 184 -6.78 -7.62 9.38
CA GLY A 184 -6.97 -6.76 8.21
C GLY A 184 -5.88 -5.69 8.04
N VAL A 185 -5.40 -5.08 9.13
CA VAL A 185 -4.29 -4.11 9.07
C VAL A 185 -2.98 -4.80 8.66
N LEU A 186 -2.67 -5.95 9.25
CA LEU A 186 -1.44 -6.70 8.93
C LEU A 186 -1.46 -7.26 7.50
N ASP A 187 -2.63 -7.68 7.02
CA ASP A 187 -2.83 -8.10 5.63
C ASP A 187 -2.49 -6.98 4.64
N VAL A 188 -2.89 -5.73 4.94
CA VAL A 188 -2.51 -4.55 4.12
C VAL A 188 -1.00 -4.35 4.08
N LEU A 189 -0.31 -4.51 5.22
CA LEU A 189 1.15 -4.40 5.27
C LEU A 189 1.82 -5.52 4.45
N CYS A 190 1.31 -6.75 4.53
CA CYS A 190 1.76 -7.88 3.74
C CYS A 190 1.61 -7.60 2.24
N LEU A 191 0.42 -7.19 1.81
CA LEU A 191 0.10 -6.93 0.41
C LEU A 191 0.94 -5.79 -0.19
N GLN A 192 1.12 -4.69 0.55
CA GLN A 192 1.96 -3.58 0.09
C GLN A 192 3.43 -3.98 -0.01
N ALA A 193 3.95 -4.74 0.96
CA ALA A 193 5.33 -5.22 0.93
C ALA A 193 5.57 -6.22 -0.22
N LEU A 194 4.64 -7.15 -0.44
CA LEU A 194 4.66 -8.09 -1.56
C LEU A 194 4.59 -7.36 -2.91
N SER A 195 3.65 -6.42 -3.05
CA SER A 195 3.47 -5.63 -4.27
C SER A 195 4.78 -4.93 -4.63
N LYS A 196 5.37 -4.20 -3.68
CA LYS A 196 6.65 -3.51 -3.88
C LYS A 196 7.75 -4.48 -4.29
N ARG A 197 7.93 -5.59 -3.57
CA ARG A 197 8.99 -6.59 -3.82
C ARG A 197 8.90 -7.28 -5.16
N ILE A 198 7.69 -7.61 -5.58
CA ILE A 198 7.41 -8.30 -6.85
C ILE A 198 7.61 -7.31 -8.00
N HIS A 199 7.03 -6.11 -7.91
CA HIS A 199 7.20 -5.09 -8.96
C HIS A 199 8.62 -4.50 -9.00
N TYR A 200 9.41 -4.63 -7.93
CA TYR A 200 10.84 -4.31 -7.97
C TYR A 200 11.62 -5.15 -9.00
N GLY A 201 11.04 -6.26 -9.46
CA GLY A 201 11.51 -7.01 -10.61
C GLY A 201 11.73 -6.15 -11.86
N LYS A 202 11.02 -5.03 -12.02
CA LYS A 202 11.25 -4.05 -13.09
C LYS A 202 12.67 -3.45 -13.06
N PHE A 203 13.14 -3.06 -11.87
CA PHE A 203 14.49 -2.52 -11.69
C PHE A 203 15.56 -3.60 -11.90
N VAL A 204 15.27 -4.83 -11.46
CA VAL A 204 16.15 -5.98 -11.69
C VAL A 204 16.25 -6.29 -13.19
N ALA A 205 15.12 -6.29 -13.90
CA ALA A 205 15.07 -6.52 -15.35
C ALA A 205 15.82 -5.43 -16.11
N GLU A 206 15.63 -4.15 -15.76
CA GLU A 206 16.36 -3.02 -16.35
C GLU A 206 17.88 -3.17 -16.14
N ALA A 207 18.31 -3.52 -14.92
CA ALA A 207 19.73 -3.71 -14.63
C ALA A 207 20.34 -4.90 -15.40
N LYS A 208 19.59 -6.02 -15.50
CA LYS A 208 20.01 -7.19 -16.29
C LYS A 208 20.06 -6.87 -17.78
N PHE A 209 19.05 -6.17 -18.30
CA PHE A 209 19.02 -5.72 -19.70
C PHE A 209 20.26 -4.89 -20.03
N ARG A 210 20.58 -3.88 -19.21
CA ARG A 210 21.79 -3.04 -19.40
C ARG A 210 23.10 -3.84 -19.37
N SER A 211 23.16 -4.92 -18.59
CA SER A 211 24.35 -5.77 -18.51
C SER A 211 24.57 -6.66 -19.74
N GLN A 212 23.50 -7.03 -20.45
CA GLN A 212 23.52 -7.99 -21.57
C GLN A 212 22.57 -7.53 -22.70
N THR A 213 22.66 -6.25 -23.09
CA THR A 213 21.69 -5.58 -23.97
C THR A 213 21.46 -6.32 -25.28
N GLU A 214 22.52 -6.80 -25.93
CA GLU A 214 22.42 -7.46 -27.24
C GLU A 214 21.60 -8.75 -27.17
N GLU A 215 21.88 -9.59 -26.18
CA GLU A 215 21.22 -10.89 -26.02
C GLU A 215 19.74 -10.74 -25.66
N TYR A 216 19.43 -9.89 -24.68
CA TYR A 216 18.03 -9.60 -24.35
C TYR A 216 17.30 -8.94 -25.53
N THR A 217 17.94 -8.04 -26.29
CA THR A 217 17.33 -7.42 -27.47
C THR A 217 16.97 -8.46 -28.53
N ARG A 218 17.84 -9.46 -28.75
CA ARG A 218 17.58 -10.57 -29.67
C ARG A 218 16.34 -11.37 -29.26
N LEU A 219 16.27 -11.77 -27.99
CA LEU A 219 15.14 -12.54 -27.45
C LEU A 219 13.83 -11.74 -27.45
N ILE A 220 13.88 -10.45 -27.08
CA ILE A 220 12.72 -9.55 -27.09
C ILE A 220 12.17 -9.38 -28.51
N ARG A 221 13.04 -9.18 -29.52
CA ARG A 221 12.61 -9.06 -30.92
C ARG A 221 12.00 -10.35 -31.46
N ALA A 222 12.48 -11.50 -30.99
CA ALA A 222 11.91 -12.82 -31.31
C ALA A 222 10.62 -13.12 -30.52
N GLN A 223 10.24 -12.29 -29.55
CA GLN A 223 9.14 -12.55 -28.60
C GLN A 223 9.31 -13.89 -27.86
N ASP A 224 10.57 -14.28 -27.60
CA ASP A 224 10.91 -15.56 -26.96
C ASP A 224 10.87 -15.44 -25.43
N ALA A 225 9.67 -15.62 -24.87
CA ALA A 225 9.44 -15.54 -23.43
C ALA A 225 10.20 -16.64 -22.67
N ASP A 226 10.27 -17.85 -23.22
CA ASP A 226 10.96 -18.99 -22.59
C ASP A 226 12.48 -18.77 -22.54
N GLY A 227 13.05 -18.24 -23.63
CA GLY A 227 14.46 -17.84 -23.68
C GLY A 227 14.79 -16.75 -22.68
N ILE A 228 13.91 -15.74 -22.52
CA ILE A 228 14.07 -14.69 -21.50
C ILE A 228 14.03 -15.31 -20.10
N MET A 229 13.07 -16.20 -19.81
CA MET A 229 12.97 -16.87 -18.52
C MET A 229 14.21 -17.70 -18.20
N ALA A 230 14.69 -18.48 -19.16
CA ALA A 230 15.91 -19.28 -19.00
C ALA A 230 17.15 -18.40 -18.69
N LEU A 231 17.26 -17.23 -19.33
CA LEU A 231 18.35 -16.29 -19.08
C LEU A 231 18.21 -15.55 -17.74
N LEU A 232 16.99 -15.35 -17.26
CA LEU A 232 16.71 -14.71 -15.97
C LEU A 232 16.97 -15.66 -14.79
N THR A 233 16.74 -16.96 -14.97
CA THR A 233 16.83 -17.99 -13.92
C THR A 233 18.27 -18.31 -13.57
N ASP A 234 18.63 -18.11 -12.30
CA ASP A 234 19.86 -18.61 -11.69
C ASP A 234 19.46 -19.48 -10.49
N LYS A 235 19.44 -20.79 -10.70
CA LYS A 235 19.02 -21.78 -9.70
C LYS A 235 19.87 -21.72 -8.43
N ALA A 236 21.15 -21.35 -8.53
CA ALA A 236 22.03 -21.25 -7.37
C ALA A 236 21.69 -20.02 -6.53
N VAL A 237 21.33 -18.89 -7.17
CA VAL A 237 20.85 -17.70 -6.49
C VAL A 237 19.48 -17.94 -5.86
N GLU A 238 18.54 -18.58 -6.57
CA GLU A 238 17.22 -18.93 -6.04
C GLU A 238 17.31 -19.78 -4.78
N LYS A 239 18.11 -20.85 -4.82
CA LYS A 239 18.35 -21.70 -3.63
C LYS A 239 18.90 -20.89 -2.45
N LYS A 240 19.88 -20.00 -2.69
CA LYS A 240 20.44 -19.13 -1.64
C LYS A 240 19.43 -18.14 -1.07
N VAL A 241 18.48 -17.67 -1.87
CA VAL A 241 17.39 -16.79 -1.39
C VAL A 241 16.48 -17.59 -0.46
N VAL A 242 16.06 -18.79 -0.87
CA VAL A 242 15.22 -19.67 -0.04
C VAL A 242 15.90 -20.01 1.28
N ASP A 243 17.15 -20.48 1.23
CA ASP A 243 17.91 -20.86 2.43
C ASP A 243 18.06 -19.66 3.39
N ARG A 244 18.29 -18.45 2.85
CA ARG A 244 18.40 -17.22 3.65
C ARG A 244 17.06 -16.81 4.27
N VAL A 245 15.97 -16.87 3.51
CA VAL A 245 14.63 -16.53 4.02
C VAL A 245 14.24 -17.50 5.15
N ARG A 246 14.52 -18.80 4.99
CA ARG A 246 14.30 -19.80 6.04
C ARG A 246 15.08 -19.45 7.30
N LEU A 247 16.38 -19.19 7.18
CA LEU A 247 17.22 -18.81 8.32
C LEU A 247 16.70 -17.55 9.03
N LYS A 248 16.33 -16.52 8.29
CA LYS A 248 15.79 -15.27 8.85
C LYS A 248 14.47 -15.48 9.57
N ALA A 249 13.54 -16.22 8.97
CA ALA A 249 12.25 -16.51 9.58
C ALA A 249 12.42 -17.29 10.90
N THR A 250 13.31 -18.30 10.92
CA THR A 250 13.64 -19.04 12.15
C THR A 250 14.27 -18.14 13.21
N THR A 251 15.19 -17.24 12.83
CA THR A 251 15.85 -16.34 13.79
C THR A 251 14.89 -15.28 14.34
N PHE A 252 14.05 -14.67 13.52
CA PHE A 252 13.15 -13.59 13.93
C PHE A 252 11.91 -14.08 14.69
N GLY A 253 11.48 -15.32 14.45
CA GLY A 253 10.36 -15.93 15.16
C GLY A 253 10.70 -16.50 16.54
N GLN A 254 11.95 -16.39 16.99
CA GLN A 254 12.39 -16.87 18.30
C GLN A 254 12.23 -15.80 19.37
N ASP A 255 11.59 -16.16 20.49
CA ASP A 255 11.66 -15.39 21.72
C ASP A 255 13.06 -15.51 22.31
N ILE A 256 13.79 -14.40 22.39
CA ILE A 256 15.08 -14.32 23.08
C ILE A 256 14.80 -14.32 24.58
N SER A 257 14.48 -15.48 25.12
CA SER A 257 14.25 -15.73 26.54
C SER A 257 15.57 -16.04 27.24
N SER A 258 16.53 -15.12 27.18
CA SER A 258 17.66 -15.01 28.13
C SER A 258 18.58 -13.84 27.77
N VAL A 259 18.41 -12.70 28.46
CA VAL A 259 19.61 -11.99 28.93
C VAL A 259 20.01 -12.76 30.18
N PRO A 260 21.20 -13.39 30.26
CA PRO A 260 21.60 -14.10 31.46
C PRO A 260 21.88 -13.08 32.56
N ASP A 261 20.86 -12.77 33.36
CA ASP A 261 21.10 -12.32 34.72
C ASP A 261 21.69 -13.52 35.46
N THR A 262 22.99 -13.46 35.75
CA THR A 262 23.76 -14.17 36.79
C THR A 262 23.33 -15.62 37.13
N PRO A 263 24.25 -16.61 37.13
CA PRO A 263 23.88 -18.02 37.07
C PRO A 263 23.13 -18.47 38.31
N THR A 264 21.83 -18.82 38.21
CA THR A 264 21.21 -19.77 39.14
C THR A 264 20.02 -20.51 38.50
N SER A 265 20.17 -21.84 38.53
CA SER A 265 19.20 -22.95 38.45
C SER A 265 18.22 -23.05 37.27
N ALA A 266 18.35 -24.19 36.60
CA ALA A 266 17.51 -24.72 35.54
C ALA A 266 16.03 -24.84 35.93
N HIS A 267 15.16 -24.30 35.09
CA HIS A 267 13.80 -24.77 34.90
C HIS A 267 13.56 -24.97 33.40
N THR A 268 13.29 -26.22 33.01
CA THR A 268 12.86 -26.63 31.68
C THR A 268 11.42 -26.20 31.45
N SER A 269 11.17 -25.33 30.48
CA SER A 269 9.85 -25.15 29.87
C SER A 269 9.91 -25.50 28.39
N GLU A 270 9.16 -26.53 27.99
CA GLU A 270 8.97 -26.94 26.60
C GLU A 270 8.10 -25.93 25.84
N SER A 271 8.70 -25.22 24.88
CA SER A 271 7.99 -24.35 23.93
C SER A 271 7.59 -25.16 22.69
N HIS A 272 6.44 -25.81 22.73
CA HIS A 272 6.01 -26.81 21.74
C HIS A 272 5.02 -26.28 20.68
N CYS A 273 5.18 -25.04 20.18
CA CYS A 273 4.16 -24.42 19.30
C CYS A 273 4.61 -24.06 17.85
N LEU A 274 5.90 -23.96 17.52
CA LEU A 274 6.32 -23.41 16.22
C LEU A 274 6.77 -24.41 15.14
N LEU A 275 6.79 -25.72 15.42
CA LEU A 275 7.47 -26.69 14.54
C LEU A 275 6.57 -27.52 13.60
N ARG A 276 5.30 -27.13 13.35
CA ARG A 276 4.36 -27.99 12.59
C ARG A 276 4.07 -27.62 11.14
N THR A 277 4.75 -26.63 10.55
CA THR A 277 4.51 -26.22 9.14
C THR A 277 5.75 -26.32 8.24
N GLU A 278 6.74 -27.12 8.63
CA GLU A 278 7.88 -27.53 7.78
C GLU A 278 7.38 -28.44 6.63
N GLY A 279 6.98 -27.88 5.48
CA GLY A 279 6.78 -28.72 4.30
C GLY A 279 6.14 -28.14 3.04
N ILE A 280 5.50 -26.97 3.06
CA ILE A 280 4.57 -26.63 1.96
C ILE A 280 5.11 -25.59 0.96
N TRP A 281 6.22 -24.89 1.23
CA TRP A 281 6.60 -23.69 0.47
C TRP A 281 7.80 -23.81 -0.48
N CYS A 282 8.18 -25.02 -0.88
CA CYS A 282 9.19 -25.20 -1.94
C CYS A 282 8.73 -26.23 -2.97
N CYS A 283 7.82 -25.82 -3.87
CA CYS A 283 7.69 -26.33 -5.23
C CYS A 283 7.31 -25.15 -6.14
#